data_AF-A0A268TKF0-F1
#
_entry.id   AF-A0A268TKF0-F1
#
_cell.length_a   1.000
_cell.length_b   1.000
_cell.length_c   1.000
_cell.angle_alpha   90.00
_cell.angle_beta   90.00
_cell.angle_gamma   90.00
#
_symmetry.space_group_name_H-M   'P 1'
#
loop_
_entity.id
_entity.type
_entity.pdbx_description
1 polymer ?
#
loop_
_entity_poly.entity_id
_entity_poly.type
_entity_poly.pdbx_seq_one_letter_code
_entity_poly.pdbx_strand_id
1 'polypeptide(L)'
;MIIAVPSESAFLKDCVNGILNMPPHHVSRFSDDTLKNIAKIFDLELLGIYHESVQPEHTDFYRSVMWAKKFLPTPLIDTSLLRKLINKLGIIGKKTIPIHPDTYGHTVLAVYKKH
;
A
#
# COMPACT_ATOMS: atom_id res chain seq x y z
N MET A 1 -3.57 -2.37 -22.51
CA MET A 1 -3.98 -3.01 -21.24
C MET A 1 -3.86 -1.97 -20.14
N ILE A 2 -4.88 -1.85 -19.30
CA ILE A 2 -4.86 -0.96 -18.14
C ILE A 2 -5.16 -1.86 -16.93
N ILE A 3 -4.30 -1.82 -15.91
CA ILE A 3 -4.51 -2.57 -14.67
C ILE A 3 -4.50 -1.62 -13.48
N ALA A 4 -5.44 -1.82 -12.55
CA ALA A 4 -5.51 -1.12 -11.27
C ALA A 4 -5.36 -2.16 -10.16
N VAL A 5 -4.33 -2.01 -9.33
CA VAL A 5 -3.97 -2.98 -8.28
C VAL A 5 -3.55 -2.26 -6.99
N PRO A 6 -3.59 -2.92 -5.82
CA PRO A 6 -3.02 -2.35 -4.61
C PRO A 6 -1.52 -2.05 -4.79
N SER A 7 -1.11 -0.85 -4.36
CA SER A 7 0.24 -0.33 -4.55
C SER A 7 1.16 -0.73 -3.41
N GLU A 8 2.07 -1.67 -3.67
CA GLU A 8 3.14 -2.04 -2.72
C GLU A 8 4.22 -0.95 -2.63
N SER A 9 4.21 0.03 -3.52
CA SER A 9 5.06 1.23 -3.42
C SER A 9 4.56 2.22 -2.36
N ALA A 10 3.25 2.17 -2.06
CA ALA A 10 2.57 3.08 -1.16
C ALA A 10 2.62 2.61 0.31
N PHE A 11 1.75 3.19 1.16
CA PHE A 11 1.68 2.86 2.59
C PHE A 11 1.31 1.39 2.88
N LEU A 12 0.72 0.69 1.91
CA LEU A 12 0.33 -0.72 2.04
C LEU A 12 1.50 -1.64 2.36
N LYS A 13 2.73 -1.31 1.94
CA LYS A 13 3.92 -2.10 2.28
C LYS A 13 4.17 -2.21 3.77
N ASP A 14 3.77 -1.17 4.49
CA ASP A 14 3.92 -1.03 5.93
C ASP A 14 2.71 -1.60 6.70
N CYS A 15 1.69 -2.08 5.99
CA CYS A 15 0.49 -2.65 6.59
C CYS A 15 0.76 -4.06 7.14
N VAL A 16 1.00 -4.13 8.45
CA VAL A 16 1.19 -5.40 9.17
C VAL A 16 -0.14 -6.04 9.52
N ASN A 17 -0.23 -7.36 9.36
CA ASN A 17 -1.48 -8.12 9.52
C ASN A 17 -2.61 -7.65 8.58
N GLY A 18 -2.25 -7.07 7.42
CA GLY A 18 -3.21 -6.64 6.40
C GLY A 18 -3.80 -7.84 5.66
N ILE A 19 -4.79 -8.52 6.27
CA ILE A 19 -5.36 -9.80 5.76
C ILE A 19 -5.86 -9.74 4.31
N LEU A 20 -6.27 -8.54 3.86
CA LEU A 20 -6.68 -8.34 2.48
C LEU A 20 -5.46 -8.24 1.56
N ASN A 21 -4.34 -7.65 1.98
CA ASN A 21 -3.09 -7.61 1.20
C ASN A 21 -2.22 -8.87 1.41
N MET A 22 -2.85 -10.03 1.61
CA MET A 22 -2.21 -11.32 1.83
C MET A 22 -2.99 -12.46 1.17
N PRO A 23 -2.34 -13.61 0.86
CA PRO A 23 -3.06 -14.81 0.45
C PRO A 23 -4.11 -15.21 1.50
N PRO A 24 -5.29 -15.72 1.07
CA PRO A 24 -5.68 -16.04 -0.31
C PRO A 24 -6.22 -14.84 -1.11
N HIS A 25 -6.47 -13.69 -0.48
CA HIS A 25 -7.11 -12.54 -1.13
C HIS A 25 -6.23 -11.88 -2.18
N HIS A 26 -4.99 -11.57 -1.80
CA HIS A 26 -3.98 -11.02 -2.71
C HIS A 26 -2.75 -11.91 -2.68
N VAL A 27 -2.62 -12.73 -3.73
CA VAL A 27 -1.48 -13.65 -3.90
C VAL A 27 -0.20 -12.88 -4.25
N SER A 28 -0.34 -11.73 -4.91
CA SER A 28 0.77 -10.89 -5.38
C SER A 28 0.69 -9.48 -4.80
N ARG A 29 1.85 -8.87 -4.55
CA ARG A 29 2.01 -7.49 -4.10
C ARG A 29 2.75 -6.71 -5.18
N PHE A 30 2.09 -5.73 -5.79
CA PHE A 30 2.59 -5.05 -6.98
C PHE A 30 3.29 -3.75 -6.62
N SER A 31 4.63 -3.75 -6.68
CA SER A 31 5.43 -2.53 -6.64
C SER A 31 5.53 -1.91 -8.04
N ASP A 32 6.00 -0.68 -8.13
CA ASP A 32 6.24 -0.01 -9.40
C ASP A 32 7.25 -0.80 -10.24
N ASP A 33 8.23 -1.44 -9.59
CA ASP A 33 9.21 -2.28 -10.27
C ASP A 33 8.59 -3.57 -10.79
N THR A 34 7.64 -4.18 -10.06
CA THR A 34 6.85 -5.30 -10.59
C THR A 34 6.10 -4.87 -11.85
N LEU A 35 5.43 -3.71 -11.83
CA LEU A 35 4.68 -3.18 -12.98
C LEU A 35 5.60 -2.90 -14.18
N LYS A 36 6.77 -2.31 -13.95
CA LYS A 36 7.79 -2.13 -15.01
C LYS A 36 8.28 -3.45 -15.59
N ASN A 37 8.44 -4.49 -14.78
CA ASN A 37 8.93 -5.78 -15.26
C ASN A 37 7.85 -6.59 -16.01
N ILE A 38 6.56 -6.40 -15.71
CA ILE A 38 5.46 -6.98 -16.50
C ILE A 38 5.60 -6.58 -17.97
N ALA A 39 5.90 -5.31 -18.25
CA ALA A 39 6.10 -4.84 -19.62
C ALA A 39 7.18 -5.63 -20.35
N LYS A 40 8.30 -5.91 -19.69
CA LYS A 40 9.43 -6.67 -20.26
C LYS A 40 9.09 -8.15 -20.49
N ILE A 41 8.40 -8.78 -19.54
CA ILE A 41 8.09 -10.21 -19.59
C ILE A 41 7.10 -10.52 -20.72
N PHE A 42 6.16 -9.61 -20.98
CA PHE A 42 5.07 -9.81 -21.94
C PHE A 42 5.23 -9.04 -23.24
N ASP A 43 6.40 -8.45 -23.50
CA ASP A 43 6.69 -7.64 -24.69
C ASP A 43 5.64 -6.53 -24.91
N LEU A 44 5.46 -5.71 -23.87
CA LEU A 44 4.56 -4.55 -23.87
C LEU A 44 5.36 -3.25 -23.69
N GLU A 45 4.82 -2.18 -24.24
CA GLU A 45 5.27 -0.82 -23.96
C GLU A 45 4.55 -0.30 -22.70
N LEU A 46 5.30 0.07 -21.65
CA LEU A 46 4.74 0.76 -20.47
C LEU A 46 4.58 2.25 -20.78
N LEU A 47 3.34 2.71 -20.94
CA LEU A 47 3.02 4.12 -21.23
C LEU A 47 3.06 5.00 -19.98
N GLY A 48 2.75 4.43 -18.81
CA GLY A 48 2.76 5.20 -17.56
C GLY A 48 2.32 4.41 -16.34
N ILE A 49 2.73 4.90 -15.17
CA ILE A 49 2.29 4.45 -13.85
C ILE A 49 1.70 5.67 -13.13
N TYR A 50 0.47 5.54 -12.64
CA TYR A 50 -0.27 6.60 -11.97
C TYR A 50 -0.66 6.13 -10.58
N HIS A 51 -0.26 6.88 -9.55
CA HIS A 51 -0.67 6.63 -8.18
C HIS A 51 -1.83 7.56 -7.84
N GLU A 52 -2.89 6.99 -7.26
CA GLU A 52 -3.91 7.82 -6.65
C GLU A 52 -3.37 8.48 -5.38
N SER A 53 -3.91 9.63 -5.00
CA SER A 53 -3.72 10.17 -3.65
C SER A 53 -4.49 9.32 -2.64
N VAL A 54 -4.16 9.43 -1.34
CA VAL A 54 -4.95 8.80 -0.28
C VAL A 54 -6.41 9.28 -0.35
N GLN A 55 -7.32 8.37 -0.69
CA GLN A 55 -8.75 8.66 -0.77
C GLN A 55 -9.35 8.93 0.63
N PRO A 56 -10.45 9.70 0.73
CA PRO A 56 -11.10 10.01 2.01
C PRO A 56 -11.43 8.75 2.84
N GLU A 57 -11.89 7.68 2.18
CA GLU A 57 -12.26 6.40 2.80
C GLU A 57 -11.04 5.66 3.36
N HIS A 58 -9.84 5.91 2.81
CA HIS A 58 -8.58 5.29 3.22
C HIS A 58 -7.77 6.16 4.18
N THR A 59 -8.21 7.39 4.48
CA THR A 59 -7.50 8.32 5.38
C THR A 59 -7.22 7.69 6.74
N ASP A 60 -8.24 7.04 7.32
CA ASP A 60 -8.14 6.44 8.65
C ASP A 60 -7.24 5.20 8.65
N PHE A 61 -7.23 4.46 7.53
CA PHE A 61 -6.37 3.31 7.33
C PHE A 61 -4.90 3.74 7.18
N TYR A 62 -4.62 4.69 6.29
CA TYR A 62 -3.30 5.30 6.11
C TYR A 62 -2.71 5.77 7.44
N ARG A 63 -3.47 6.57 8.20
CA ARG A 63 -3.03 7.10 9.50
C ARG A 63 -2.74 5.99 10.50
N SER A 64 -3.53 4.92 10.51
CA SER A 64 -3.31 3.79 11.42
C SER A 64 -2.00 3.06 11.09
N VAL A 65 -1.72 2.84 9.80
CA VAL A 65 -0.47 2.21 9.34
C VAL A 65 0.73 3.09 9.69
N MET A 66 0.68 4.37 9.37
CA MET A 66 1.77 5.31 9.64
C MET A 66 2.00 5.53 11.15
N TRP A 67 0.93 5.53 11.95
CA TRP A 67 1.02 5.56 13.41
C TRP A 67 1.83 4.37 13.93
N ALA A 68 1.45 3.14 13.56
CA ALA A 68 2.16 1.94 14.01
C ALA A 68 3.61 1.92 13.52
N LYS A 69 3.85 2.27 12.25
CA LYS A 69 5.18 2.35 11.64
C LYS A 69 6.14 3.28 12.38
N LYS A 70 5.63 4.38 12.97
CA LYS A 70 6.46 5.32 13.74
C LYS A 70 7.13 4.66 14.96
N PHE A 71 6.51 3.62 15.52
CA PHE A 71 6.95 3.02 16.78
C PHE A 71 7.42 1.57 16.64
N LEU A 72 7.03 0.88 15.57
CA LEU A 72 7.21 -0.56 15.41
C LEU A 72 7.74 -0.92 14.01
N PRO A 73 8.50 -2.02 13.88
CA PRO A 73 8.88 -2.54 12.57
C PRO A 73 7.64 -2.97 11.78
N THR A 74 7.80 -3.20 10.47
CA THR A 74 6.69 -3.55 9.58
C THR A 74 6.82 -4.95 8.95
N PRO A 75 6.95 -6.04 9.74
CA PRO A 75 6.92 -7.40 9.18
C PRO A 75 5.53 -7.72 8.62
N LEU A 76 5.40 -8.76 7.80
CA LEU A 76 4.11 -9.15 7.23
C LEU A 76 3.07 -9.54 8.31
N ILE A 77 3.52 -10.34 9.29
CA ILE A 77 2.71 -10.81 10.41
C ILE A 77 3.41 -10.43 11.72
N ASP A 78 2.64 -9.91 12.68
CA ASP A 78 3.10 -9.65 14.04
C ASP A 78 1.99 -9.96 15.05
N THR A 79 2.27 -10.91 15.95
CA THR A 79 1.35 -11.37 17.00
C THR A 79 1.64 -10.76 18.38
N SER A 80 2.64 -9.88 18.49
CA SER A 80 3.10 -9.29 19.75
C SER A 80 2.02 -8.48 20.45
N LEU A 81 2.06 -8.51 21.78
CA LEU A 81 1.19 -7.70 22.63
C LEU A 81 1.49 -6.20 22.49
N LEU A 82 2.76 -5.85 22.23
CA LEU A 82 3.18 -4.48 22.01
C LEU A 82 2.45 -3.86 20.81
N ARG A 83 2.33 -4.57 19.69
CA ARG A 83 1.55 -4.08 18.53
C ARG A 83 0.09 -3.87 18.86
N LYS A 84 -0.53 -4.79 19.59
CA LYS A 84 -1.93 -4.64 20.05
C LYS A 84 -2.10 -3.38 20.90
N LEU A 85 -1.15 -3.10 21.80
CA LEU A 85 -1.14 -1.89 22.62
C LEU A 85 -1.00 -0.62 21.76
N ILE A 86 0.00 -0.56 20.88
CA ILE A 86 0.24 0.60 20.01
C ILE A 86 -0.94 0.88 19.09
N ASN A 87 -1.56 -0.16 18.53
CA ASN A 87 -2.76 -0.02 17.69
C ASN A 87 -3.95 0.53 18.50
N LYS A 88 -4.11 0.10 19.77
CA LYS A 88 -5.16 0.61 20.65
C LYS A 88 -4.94 2.08 21.01
N LEU A 89 -3.70 2.50 21.28
CA LEU A 89 -3.33 3.91 21.49
C LEU A 89 -3.55 4.75 20.21
N GLY A 90 -3.41 4.10 19.05
CA GLY A 90 -3.64 4.70 17.73
C GLY A 90 -5.05 5.17 17.47
N ILE A 91 -6.07 4.73 18.23
CA ILE A 91 -7.48 5.18 18.06
C ILE A 91 -7.58 6.71 18.13
N ILE A 92 -6.80 7.33 19.01
CA ILE A 92 -6.74 8.79 19.19
C ILE A 92 -5.48 9.35 18.54
N GLY A 93 -4.33 8.72 18.77
CA GLY A 93 -3.03 9.24 18.33
C GLY A 93 -2.88 9.35 16.80
N LYS A 94 -3.54 8.48 16.03
CA LYS A 94 -3.43 8.50 14.55
C LYS A 94 -3.93 9.81 13.92
N LYS A 95 -4.79 10.56 14.61
CA LYS A 95 -5.34 11.83 14.09
C LYS A 95 -4.29 12.92 13.90
N THR A 96 -3.13 12.80 14.56
CA THR A 96 -2.02 13.76 14.41
C THR A 96 -1.14 13.46 13.19
N ILE A 97 -1.39 12.37 12.47
CA ILE A 97 -0.61 12.01 11.29
C ILE A 97 -1.07 12.86 10.09
N PRO A 98 -0.20 13.72 9.53
CA PRO A 98 -0.53 14.49 8.35
C PRO A 98 -0.60 13.58 7.11
N ILE A 99 -1.40 13.98 6.14
CA ILE A 99 -1.47 13.36 4.82
C ILE A 99 -1.20 14.47 3.81
N HIS A 100 -0.11 14.34 3.06
CA HIS A 100 0.20 15.30 2.00
C HIS A 100 -0.56 14.90 0.71
N PRO A 101 -1.00 15.85 -0.12
CA PRO A 101 -1.76 15.55 -1.33
C PRO A 101 -1.05 14.62 -2.33
N ASP A 102 0.27 14.63 -2.35
CA ASP A 102 1.16 13.81 -3.17
C ASP A 102 1.45 12.42 -2.58
N THR A 103 0.91 12.12 -1.40
CA THR A 103 1.08 10.82 -0.76
C THR A 103 0.36 9.74 -1.56
N TYR A 104 1.09 8.71 -1.98
CA TYR A 104 0.52 7.58 -2.69
C TYR A 104 -0.52 6.85 -1.84
N GLY A 105 -1.70 6.69 -2.43
CA GLY A 105 -2.87 6.04 -1.87
C GLY A 105 -2.81 4.53 -2.00
N HIS A 106 -3.99 3.90 -2.00
CA HIS A 106 -4.11 2.46 -1.95
C HIS A 106 -3.81 1.81 -3.32
N THR A 107 -4.19 2.48 -4.40
CA THR A 107 -4.25 1.92 -5.74
C THR A 107 -3.22 2.55 -6.67
N VAL A 108 -2.58 1.71 -7.49
CA VAL A 108 -1.73 2.13 -8.60
C VAL A 108 -2.32 1.64 -9.92
N LEU A 109 -2.32 2.52 -10.91
CA LEU A 109 -2.72 2.24 -12.29
C LEU A 109 -1.47 2.11 -13.15
N ALA A 110 -1.36 1.02 -13.92
CA ALA A 110 -0.36 0.91 -14.97
C ALA A 110 -1.02 0.77 -16.34
N VAL A 111 -0.55 1.59 -17.29
CA VAL A 111 -1.05 1.62 -18.66
C VAL A 111 0.00 1.04 -19.59
N TYR A 112 -0.37 -0.01 -20.31
CA TYR A 112 0.48 -0.69 -21.26
C TYR A 112 -0.13 -0.67 -22.66
N LYS A 113 0.71 -0.65 -23.67
CA LYS A 113 0.36 -0.81 -25.07
C LYS A 113 1.08 -2.04 -25.63
N LYS A 114 0.38 -2.82 -26.44
CA LYS A 114 1.02 -3.92 -27.16
C LYS A 114 1.85 -3.33 -28.29
N HIS A 115 3.07 -3.84 -28.46
CA HIS A 115 3.88 -3.53 -29.64
C HIS A 115 3.15 -3.94 -30.93
#